data_AF-A0A0Q9KGW9-F1
#
_entry.id   AF-A0A0Q9KGW9-F1
#
_cell.length_a   1.000
_cell.length_b   1.000
_cell.length_c   1.000
_cell.angle_alpha   90.00
_cell.angle_beta   90.00
_cell.angle_gamma   90.00
#
_symmetry.space_group_name_H-M   'P 1'
#
loop_
_entity.id
_entity.type
_entity.pdbx_description
1 polymer ?
#
loop_
_entity_poly.entity_id
_entity_poly.type
_entity_poly.pdbx_seq_one_letter_code
_entity_poly.pdbx_strand_id
1 'polypeptide(L)'
;MNNHQAALSRFMKWLRIRAPHLLSEDPTKGIREILLPDPEPRTLTSEQILTLKNICDRLERFHLKKDRRRMKGKMELKTHARPRRDRAIVYVLLSTGLRREELVNLNLDQVEPSDPVQLAVQRSSGYAEREKRKEPSTCRPM
;
A
#
# COMPACT_ATOMS: atom_id res chain seq x y z
N MET A 1 22.68 -13.09 0.13
CA MET A 1 23.79 -13.37 -0.80
C MET A 1 23.50 -12.82 -2.20
N ASN A 2 22.37 -13.16 -2.84
CA ASN A 2 22.01 -12.61 -4.17
C ASN A 2 21.97 -11.08 -4.21
N ASN A 3 21.51 -10.41 -3.14
CA ASN A 3 21.53 -8.94 -3.06
C ASN A 3 22.96 -8.36 -3.14
N HIS A 4 23.96 -9.01 -2.53
CA HIS A 4 25.35 -8.57 -2.60
C HIS A 4 25.92 -8.80 -3.99
N GLN A 5 25.61 -9.95 -4.62
CA GLN A 5 25.98 -10.22 -6.01
C GLN A 5 25.38 -9.18 -6.96
N ALA A 6 24.08 -8.88 -6.84
CA ALA A 6 23.41 -7.85 -7.64
C ALA A 6 24.05 -6.46 -7.46
N ALA A 7 24.40 -6.10 -6.22
CA ALA A 7 25.09 -4.85 -5.93
C ALA A 7 26.48 -4.80 -6.59
N LEU A 8 27.28 -5.88 -6.48
CA LEU A 8 28.60 -5.99 -7.10
C LEU A 8 28.52 -5.94 -8.62
N SER A 9 27.60 -6.67 -9.24
CA SER A 9 27.40 -6.63 -10.69
C SER A 9 27.01 -5.24 -11.18
N ARG A 10 26.16 -4.54 -10.42
CA ARG A 10 25.76 -3.16 -10.75
C ARG A 10 26.92 -2.17 -10.59
N PHE A 11 27.77 -2.36 -9.58
CA PHE A 11 28.99 -1.60 -9.39
C PHE A 11 30.00 -1.85 -10.52
N MET A 12 30.27 -3.10 -10.89
CA MET A 12 31.19 -3.44 -11.99
C MET A 12 30.70 -2.89 -13.32
N LYS A 13 29.38 -2.97 -13.58
CA LYS A 13 28.76 -2.33 -14.75
C LYS A 13 28.97 -0.81 -14.74
N TRP A 14 28.76 -0.15 -13.61
CA TRP A 14 29.00 1.30 -13.48
C TRP A 14 30.47 1.65 -13.70
N LEU A 15 31.40 0.88 -13.12
CA LEU A 15 32.84 1.11 -13.22
C LEU A 15 33.33 0.97 -14.66
N ARG A 16 32.80 0.01 -15.42
CA ARG A 16 33.10 -0.14 -16.86
C ARG A 16 32.62 1.03 -17.71
N ILE A 17 31.48 1.64 -17.36
CA ILE A 17 30.98 2.84 -18.05
C ILE A 17 31.87 4.04 -17.72
N ARG A 18 32.29 4.18 -16.45
CA ARG A 18 32.99 5.38 -15.97
C ARG A 18 34.51 5.35 -16.16
N ALA A 19 35.12 4.17 -16.13
CA ALA A 19 36.56 3.97 -16.19
C ALA A 19 36.90 2.66 -16.95
N PRO A 20 36.69 2.62 -18.27
CA PRO A 20 36.84 1.40 -19.07
C PRO A 20 38.28 0.85 -19.13
N HIS A 21 39.28 1.67 -18.81
CA HIS A 21 40.70 1.28 -18.80
C HIS A 21 41.10 0.46 -17.54
N LEU A 22 40.28 0.46 -16.48
CA LEU A 22 40.61 -0.25 -15.23
C LEU A 22 40.27 -1.74 -15.28
N LEU A 23 39.29 -2.15 -16.09
CA LEU A 23 38.84 -3.53 -16.20
C LEU A 23 38.55 -3.88 -17.65
N SER A 24 39.25 -4.90 -18.16
CA SER A 24 39.04 -5.43 -19.51
C SER A 24 37.70 -6.18 -19.62
N GLU A 25 37.33 -6.94 -18.58
CA GLU A 25 36.08 -7.70 -18.50
C GLU A 25 35.35 -7.51 -17.17
N ASP A 26 34.08 -7.93 -17.11
CA ASP A 26 33.28 -7.89 -15.88
C ASP A 26 33.52 -9.16 -15.04
N PRO A 27 34.14 -9.06 -13.85
CA PRO A 27 34.47 -10.21 -13.02
C PRO A 27 33.24 -10.89 -12.40
N THR A 28 32.07 -10.23 -12.45
CA THR A 28 30.81 -10.82 -11.97
C THR A 28 30.04 -11.57 -13.06
N LYS A 29 30.53 -11.51 -14.30
CA LYS A 29 29.93 -12.20 -15.45
C LYS A 29 30.10 -13.71 -15.30
N GLY A 30 29.00 -14.45 -15.40
CA GLY A 30 29.00 -15.91 -15.29
C GLY A 30 28.81 -16.45 -13.87
N ILE A 31 28.77 -15.60 -12.84
CA ILE A 31 28.39 -16.02 -11.49
C ILE A 31 26.88 -16.30 -11.49
N ARG A 32 26.50 -17.55 -11.24
CA ARG A 32 25.09 -17.94 -11.16
C ARG A 32 24.49 -17.45 -9.86
N GLU A 33 23.28 -16.88 -9.93
CA GLU A 33 22.52 -16.58 -8.73
C GLU A 33 22.19 -17.87 -7.98
N ILE A 34 22.20 -17.78 -6.65
CA ILE A 34 21.80 -18.91 -5.81
C ILE A 34 20.29 -19.06 -5.96
N LEU A 35 19.83 -20.24 -6.36
CA LEU A 35 18.41 -20.57 -6.38
C LEU A 35 17.88 -20.52 -4.95
N LEU A 36 17.03 -19.55 -4.68
CA LEU A 36 16.30 -19.47 -3.41
C LEU A 36 14.97 -20.21 -3.60
N PRO A 37 14.48 -20.93 -2.57
CA PRO A 37 13.13 -21.44 -2.61
C PRO A 37 12.15 -20.28 -2.72
N ASP A 38 11.00 -20.51 -3.37
CA ASP A 38 9.98 -19.49 -3.48
C ASP A 38 9.57 -19.00 -2.09
N PRO A 39 9.51 -17.67 -1.87
CA PRO A 39 9.13 -17.15 -0.58
C PRO A 39 7.69 -17.56 -0.28
N GLU A 40 7.46 -18.12 0.90
CA GLU A 40 6.09 -18.41 1.35
C GLU A 40 5.27 -17.12 1.38
N PRO A 41 4.14 -17.05 0.67
CA PRO A 41 3.32 -15.85 0.63
C PRO A 41 2.68 -15.61 1.99
N ARG A 42 3.23 -14.67 2.75
CA ARG A 42 2.64 -14.18 4.01
C ARG A 42 1.55 -13.16 3.71
N THR A 43 0.42 -13.63 3.20
CA THR A 43 -0.75 -12.80 2.91
C THR A 43 -1.70 -12.72 4.11
N LEU A 44 -2.36 -11.58 4.29
CA LEU A 44 -3.42 -11.44 5.27
C LEU A 44 -4.65 -12.23 4.84
N THR A 45 -5.30 -12.92 5.78
CA THR A 45 -6.59 -13.58 5.53
C THR A 45 -7.72 -12.54 5.44
N SER A 46 -8.86 -12.92 4.85
CA SER A 46 -10.04 -12.05 4.74
C SER A 46 -10.53 -11.53 6.10
N GLU A 47 -10.46 -12.37 7.14
CA GLU A 47 -10.82 -12.00 8.52
C GLU A 47 -9.84 -11.00 9.13
N GLN A 48 -8.54 -11.18 8.88
CA GLN A 48 -7.50 -10.25 9.30
C GLN A 48 -7.66 -8.89 8.61
N ILE A 49 -7.99 -8.89 7.31
CA ILE A 49 -8.27 -7.68 6.54
C ILE A 49 -9.48 -6.93 7.13
N LEU A 50 -10.56 -7.64 7.49
CA LEU A 50 -11.73 -7.06 8.12
C LEU A 50 -11.38 -6.43 9.48
N THR A 51 -10.61 -7.14 10.29
CA THR A 51 -10.15 -6.68 11.61
C THR A 51 -9.28 -5.42 11.47
N LEU A 52 -8.36 -5.42 10.51
CA LEU A 52 -7.50 -4.28 10.21
C LEU A 52 -8.33 -3.05 9.81
N LYS A 53 -9.30 -3.22 8.89
CA LYS A 53 -10.22 -2.14 8.48
C LYS A 53 -11.00 -1.57 9.67
N ASN A 54 -11.53 -2.43 10.53
CA ASN A 54 -12.26 -2.02 11.74
C ASN A 54 -11.39 -1.20 12.71
N ILE A 55 -10.11 -1.53 12.85
CA ILE A 55 -9.16 -0.76 13.67
C ILE A 55 -8.87 0.59 13.01
N CYS A 56 -8.63 0.61 11.69
CA CYS A 56 -8.39 1.83 10.93
C CYS A 56 -9.57 2.81 10.97
N ASP A 57 -10.81 2.32 11.04
CA ASP A 57 -12.00 3.18 11.23
C ASP A 57 -12.05 3.84 12.61
N ARG A 58 -11.36 3.27 13.61
CA ARG A 58 -11.31 3.79 14.98
C ARG A 58 -10.00 4.51 15.29
N LEU A 59 -9.14 4.76 14.29
CA LEU A 59 -7.77 5.25 14.49
C LEU A 59 -7.71 6.56 15.28
N GLU A 60 -8.66 7.47 15.04
CA GLU A 60 -8.75 8.77 15.71
C GLU A 60 -8.76 8.62 17.24
N ARG A 61 -9.43 7.60 17.79
CA ARG A 61 -9.50 7.34 19.23
C ARG A 61 -8.14 7.02 19.85
N PHE A 62 -7.26 6.33 19.10
CA PHE A 62 -5.91 5.99 19.56
C PHE A 62 -4.96 7.20 19.53
N HIS A 63 -5.28 8.20 18.72
CA HIS A 63 -4.50 9.43 18.59
C HIS A 63 -4.95 10.57 19.50
N LEU A 64 -5.99 10.37 20.31
CA LEU A 64 -6.41 11.33 21.32
C LEU A 64 -5.34 11.49 22.43
N LYS A 65 -5.16 12.73 22.91
CA LYS A 65 -4.35 13.00 24.10
C LYS A 65 -5.01 12.35 25.32
N LYS A 66 -4.22 11.61 26.12
CA LYS A 66 -4.73 10.87 27.29
C LYS A 66 -4.90 11.74 28.55
N ASP A 67 -4.29 12.92 28.59
CA ASP A 67 -4.33 13.80 29.75
C ASP A 67 -5.67 14.56 29.84
N ARG A 68 -6.67 13.89 30.41
CA ARG A 68 -8.02 14.43 30.61
C ARG A 68 -8.07 15.58 31.63
N ARG A 69 -7.06 15.73 32.51
CA ARG A 69 -7.04 16.78 33.54
C ARG A 69 -6.67 18.14 32.97
N ARG A 70 -5.76 18.17 31.98
CA ARG A 70 -5.43 19.40 31.21
C ARG A 70 -6.46 19.75 30.15
N MET A 71 -7.18 18.75 29.63
CA MET A 71 -8.16 18.93 28.57
C MET A 71 -9.50 19.33 29.16
N LYS A 72 -9.84 20.63 29.15
CA LYS A 72 -11.14 21.20 29.58
C LYS A 72 -12.33 20.66 28.74
N GLY A 73 -12.60 19.36 28.77
CA GLY A 73 -13.62 18.69 27.96
C GLY A 73 -13.35 18.60 26.46
N LYS A 74 -12.23 19.15 25.96
CA LYS A 74 -11.87 19.10 24.54
C LYS A 74 -11.10 17.82 24.20
N MET A 75 -11.64 17.03 23.27
CA MET A 75 -10.92 15.91 22.66
C MET A 75 -9.95 16.42 21.62
N GLU A 76 -8.68 16.58 22.01
CA GLU A 76 -7.61 16.97 21.09
C GLU A 76 -6.80 15.77 20.62
N LEU A 77 -6.49 15.76 19.32
CA LEU A 77 -5.52 14.83 18.74
C LEU A 77 -4.09 15.22 19.12
N LYS A 78 -3.18 14.25 19.16
CA LYS A 78 -1.74 14.50 19.27
C LYS A 78 -1.27 15.38 18.10
N THR A 79 -0.33 16.29 18.36
CA THR A 79 0.13 17.33 17.41
C THR A 79 0.55 16.77 16.03
N HIS A 80 1.20 15.61 15.99
CA HIS A 80 1.68 14.99 14.75
C HIS A 80 0.81 13.82 14.27
N ALA A 81 -0.38 13.62 14.86
CA ALA A 81 -1.27 12.54 14.45
C ALA A 81 -1.96 12.86 13.12
N ARG A 82 -1.98 11.88 12.20
CA ARG A 82 -2.66 11.98 10.89
C ARG A 82 -3.60 10.78 10.66
N PRO A 83 -4.57 10.53 11.56
CA PRO A 83 -5.37 9.30 11.54
C PRO A 83 -6.16 9.10 10.25
N ARG A 84 -6.67 10.17 9.63
CA ARG A 84 -7.39 10.09 8.35
C ARG A 84 -6.47 9.69 7.19
N ARG A 85 -5.22 10.16 7.20
CA ARG A 85 -4.20 9.82 6.20
C ARG A 85 -3.78 8.36 6.35
N ASP A 86 -3.47 7.94 7.57
CA ASP A 86 -3.02 6.56 7.85
C ASP A 86 -4.12 5.55 7.48
N ARG A 87 -5.38 5.88 7.80
CA ARG A 87 -6.54 5.12 7.33
C ARG A 87 -6.60 5.06 5.81
N ALA A 88 -6.48 6.19 5.11
CA ALA A 88 -6.53 6.21 3.65
C ALA A 88 -5.42 5.36 3.01
N ILE A 89 -4.20 5.44 3.53
CA ILE A 89 -3.04 4.63 3.09
C ILE A 89 -3.38 3.14 3.12
N VAL A 90 -3.88 2.64 4.26
CA VAL A 90 -4.20 1.21 4.41
C VAL A 90 -5.30 0.78 3.44
N TYR A 91 -6.36 1.60 3.29
CA TYR A 91 -7.45 1.26 2.39
C TYR A 91 -6.99 1.22 0.92
N VAL A 92 -6.19 2.19 0.48
CA VAL A 92 -5.66 2.24 -0.89
C VAL A 92 -4.78 1.03 -1.17
N LEU A 93 -3.85 0.69 -0.28
CA LEU A 93 -2.98 -0.49 -0.45
C LEU A 93 -3.79 -1.78 -0.57
N LEU A 94 -4.83 -1.94 0.27
CA LEU A 94 -5.68 -3.14 0.26
C LEU A 94 -6.61 -3.21 -0.96
N SER A 95 -7.00 -2.08 -1.55
CA SER A 95 -7.96 -2.06 -2.67
C SER A 95 -7.31 -2.05 -4.04
N THR A 96 -6.09 -1.52 -4.17
CA THR A 96 -5.43 -1.31 -5.46
C THR A 96 -4.20 -2.20 -5.66
N GLY A 97 -3.55 -2.64 -4.57
CA GLY A 97 -2.28 -3.36 -4.66
C GLY A 97 -1.09 -2.49 -5.05
N LEU A 98 -1.20 -1.16 -4.97
CA LEU A 98 -0.07 -0.25 -5.22
C LEU A 98 1.12 -0.58 -4.32
N ARG A 99 2.32 -0.42 -4.88
CA ARG A 99 3.56 -0.49 -4.10
C ARG A 99 3.67 0.74 -3.22
N ARG A 100 4.40 0.59 -2.10
CA ARG A 100 4.63 1.70 -1.16
C ARG A 100 5.27 2.92 -1.83
N GLU A 101 6.17 2.70 -2.79
CA GLU A 101 6.84 3.76 -3.55
C GLU A 101 5.91 4.52 -4.49
N GLU A 102 4.93 3.83 -5.09
CA GLU A 102 3.91 4.44 -5.94
C GLU A 102 2.96 5.29 -5.10
N LEU A 103 2.53 4.79 -3.95
CA LEU A 103 1.65 5.51 -3.03
C LEU A 103 2.27 6.82 -2.51
N VAL A 104 3.59 6.86 -2.31
CA VAL A 104 4.29 8.07 -1.84
C VAL A 104 4.25 9.18 -2.89
N ASN A 105 4.23 8.82 -4.17
CA ASN A 105 4.20 9.75 -5.30
C ASN A 105 2.77 10.00 -5.83
N LEU A 106 1.73 9.48 -5.16
CA LEU A 106 0.35 9.63 -5.58
C LEU A 106 -0.15 11.07 -5.34
N ASN A 107 -0.64 11.69 -6.40
CA ASN A 107 -1.17 13.06 -6.39
C ASN A 107 -2.67 13.11 -6.75
N LEU A 108 -3.33 14.22 -6.42
CA LEU A 108 -4.78 14.39 -6.61
C LEU A 108 -5.20 14.50 -8.08
N ASP A 109 -4.30 14.95 -8.96
CA ASP A 109 -4.47 15.00 -10.42
C ASP A 109 -4.52 13.61 -11.06
N GLN A 110 -4.00 12.59 -10.37
CA GLN A 110 -4.02 11.18 -10.81
C GLN A 110 -5.29 10.44 -10.34
N VAL A 111 -6.17 11.10 -9.57
CA VAL A 111 -7.39 10.48 -9.04
C VAL A 111 -8.59 11.03 -9.77
N GLU A 112 -9.29 10.16 -10.50
CA GLU A 112 -10.57 10.50 -11.12
C GLU A 112 -11.69 9.69 -10.45
N PRO A 113 -12.75 10.36 -9.95
CA PRO A 113 -12.92 11.82 -9.84
C PRO A 113 -12.11 12.41 -8.68
N SER A 114 -11.56 13.60 -8.89
CA SER A 114 -10.77 14.31 -7.86
C SER A 114 -11.64 15.11 -6.88
N ASP A 115 -12.92 15.32 -7.22
CA ASP A 115 -13.87 16.07 -6.41
C ASP A 115 -14.57 15.19 -5.33
N PRO A 116 -14.57 15.60 -4.05
CA PRO A 116 -15.21 14.85 -2.97
C PRO A 116 -16.71 14.59 -3.17
N VAL A 117 -17.45 15.52 -3.81
CA VAL A 117 -18.89 15.34 -4.03
C VAL A 117 -19.11 14.27 -5.09
N GLN A 118 -18.36 14.32 -6.20
CA GLN A 118 -18.40 13.28 -7.22
C GLN A 118 -17.96 11.91 -6.69
N LEU A 119 -16.93 11.86 -5.84
CA LEU A 119 -16.51 10.62 -5.16
C LEU A 119 -17.61 10.04 -4.28
N ALA A 120 -18.36 10.88 -3.55
CA ALA A 120 -19.47 10.43 -2.72
C ALA A 120 -20.58 9.80 -3.57
N VAL A 121 -20.92 10.42 -4.71
CA VAL A 121 -21.93 9.92 -5.65
C VAL A 121 -21.53 8.56 -6.23
N GLN A 122 -20.30 8.42 -6.72
CA GLN A 122 -19.81 7.14 -7.24
C GLN A 122 -19.78 6.04 -6.17
N ARG A 123 -19.43 6.39 -4.93
CA ARG A 123 -19.47 5.46 -3.81
C ARG A 123 -20.89 4.92 -3.58
N SER A 124 -21.90 5.79 -3.55
CA SER A 124 -23.31 5.37 -3.40
C SER A 124 -23.80 4.49 -4.56
N SER A 125 -23.42 4.82 -5.80
CA SER A 125 -23.78 4.00 -6.97
C SER A 125 -23.14 2.60 -6.92
N GLY A 126 -21.89 2.48 -6.48
CA GLY A 126 -21.21 1.19 -6.33
C GLY A 126 -21.77 0.30 -5.22
N TYR A 127 -22.33 0.89 -4.15
CA TYR A 127 -23.08 0.12 -3.14
C TYR A 127 -24.39 -0.44 -3.71
N ALA A 128 -25.14 0.37 -4.48
CA ALA A 128 -26.38 -0.07 -5.13
C ALA A 128 -26.15 -1.21 -6.14
N GLU A 129 -25.02 -1.17 -6.87
CA GLU A 129 -24.69 -2.22 -7.84
C GLU A 129 -24.18 -3.51 -7.19
N ARG A 130 -23.47 -3.42 -6.06
CA ARG A 130 -23.09 -4.59 -5.24
C ARG A 130 -24.27 -5.25 -4.54
N GLU A 131 -25.29 -4.48 -4.19
CA GLU A 131 -26.54 -4.99 -3.61
C GLU A 131 -27.34 -5.79 -4.64
N LYS A 132 -27.43 -5.31 -5.88
CA LYS A 132 -28.02 -6.07 -7.00
C LYS A 132 -27.29 -7.38 -7.32
N ARG A 133 -25.97 -7.44 -7.16
CA ARG A 133 -25.19 -8.68 -7.35
C ARG A 133 -25.38 -9.71 -6.23
N LYS A 134 -25.98 -9.34 -5.10
CA LYS A 134 -26.32 -10.27 -4.01
C LYS A 134 -27.72 -10.86 -4.13
N GLU A 135 -28.55 -10.36 -5.05
CA GLU A 135 -29.81 -11.02 -5.36
C GLU A 135 -29.50 -12.33 -6.09
N PRO A 136 -29.91 -13.50 -5.56
CA PRO A 136 -29.73 -14.76 -6.26
C PRO A 136 -30.54 -14.66 -7.55
N SER A 137 -29.86 -14.82 -8.69
CA SER A 137 -30.49 -14.95 -10.00
C SER A 137 -31.57 -16.03 -9.89
N THR A 138 -32.83 -15.61 -9.90
CA THR A 138 -33.98 -16.52 -9.96
C THR A 138 -33.84 -17.34 -11.23
N CYS A 139 -33.50 -18.62 -11.06
CA CYS A 139 -33.58 -19.60 -12.13
C CYS A 139 -34.99 -19.54 -12.73
N ARG A 140 -35.09 -19.16 -14.01
CA ARG A 140 -36.36 -19.27 -14.75
C ARG A 140 -36.69 -20.75 -14.92
N PRO A 141 -37.91 -21.21 -14.58
CA PRO A 141 -38.33 -22.56 -14.93
C PRO A 141 -38.48 -22.67 -16.46
N MET A 142 -38.08 -23.83 -16.98
CA MET A 142 -38.26 -24.23 -18.39
C MET A 142 -39.72 -24.43 -18.75
#